data_AF-H2ZZH8-F1
#
_entry.id   AF-H2ZZH8-F1
#
_cell.length_a   1.000
_cell.length_b   1.000
_cell.length_c   1.000
_cell.angle_alpha   90.00
_cell.angle_beta   90.00
_cell.angle_gamma   90.00
#
_symmetry.space_group_name_H-M   'P 1'
#
loop_
_entity.id
_entity.type
_entity.pdbx_description
1 polymer ?
#
loop_
_entity_poly.entity_id
_entity_poly.type
_entity_poly.pdbx_seq_one_letter_code
_entity_poly.pdbx_strand_id
1 'polypeptide(L)'
;MPLVKRNIDPRYLCHTVLPRGIKNELECVTNVSLANIIRQLSSLSKYAEDIFGELFNEAHSFSFRVNSLQERVDRLSISVTQLDPKEEELSLQDITMRKAFKSSTVQDQQLFVRRTLPVPLQETYDICEQPPPLNILTPYRDDGKEGLKFYTNPSYFFDLWKEKMLQDTEDKRKEK
;
A
#
# COMPACT_ATOMS: atom_id res chain seq x y z
N MET A 1 -5.35 -14.85 -6.66
CA MET A 1 -6.64 -14.79 -5.92
C MET A 1 -6.91 -13.33 -5.57
N PRO A 2 -8.07 -12.75 -5.91
CA PRO A 2 -8.43 -11.43 -5.39
C PRO A 2 -8.70 -11.55 -3.89
N LEU A 3 -7.87 -10.91 -3.06
CA LEU A 3 -8.12 -10.78 -1.64
C LEU A 3 -9.30 -9.81 -1.47
N VAL A 4 -10.33 -10.23 -0.75
CA VAL A 4 -11.46 -9.36 -0.45
C VAL A 4 -10.96 -8.25 0.49
N LYS A 5 -10.89 -7.01 -0.02
CA LYS A 5 -10.34 -5.87 0.73
C LYS A 5 -11.24 -5.48 1.92
N ARG A 6 -12.55 -5.72 1.84
CA ARG A 6 -13.58 -5.23 2.79
C ARG A 6 -14.71 -6.26 2.93
N ASN A 7 -15.04 -6.68 4.15
CA ASN A 7 -16.07 -7.68 4.43
C ASN A 7 -17.20 -7.08 5.28
N ILE A 8 -18.45 -7.15 4.85
CA ILE A 8 -19.58 -6.64 5.64
C ILE A 8 -19.88 -7.61 6.79
N ASP A 9 -19.91 -7.08 8.01
CA ASP A 9 -20.21 -7.83 9.23
C ASP A 9 -21.53 -7.39 9.86
N PRO A 10 -22.36 -8.32 10.37
CA PRO A 10 -22.20 -9.78 10.33
C PRO A 10 -22.57 -10.37 8.97
N ARG A 11 -21.86 -11.41 8.50
CA ARG A 11 -22.17 -12.07 7.21
C ARG A 11 -23.52 -12.80 7.19
N TYR A 12 -23.92 -13.39 8.32
CA TYR A 12 -25.18 -14.12 8.46
C TYR A 12 -26.15 -13.35 9.36
N LEU A 13 -27.41 -13.25 8.95
CA LEU A 13 -28.42 -12.47 9.67
C LEU A 13 -29.21 -13.28 10.70
N CYS A 14 -29.44 -14.57 10.43
CA CYS A 14 -30.41 -15.38 11.15
C CYS A 14 -29.92 -16.79 11.54
N HIS A 15 -28.60 -17.03 11.57
CA HIS A 15 -28.02 -18.35 11.88
C HIS A 15 -27.83 -18.62 13.39
N THR A 16 -28.40 -17.78 14.25
CA THR A 16 -28.25 -17.89 15.70
C THR A 16 -29.29 -18.85 16.28
N VAL A 17 -28.85 -19.77 17.14
CA VAL A 17 -29.76 -20.67 17.87
C VAL A 17 -30.64 -19.84 18.82
N LEU A 18 -31.96 -20.05 18.76
CA LEU A 18 -32.90 -19.40 19.66
C LEU A 18 -32.76 -19.92 21.10
N PRO A 19 -32.85 -19.04 22.11
CA PRO A 19 -32.96 -19.46 23.50
C PRO A 19 -34.18 -20.38 23.72
N ARG A 20 -34.00 -21.45 24.52
CA ARG A 20 -35.09 -22.39 24.83
C ARG A 20 -36.16 -21.71 25.71
N GLY A 21 -37.43 -21.93 25.39
CA GLY A 21 -38.56 -21.44 26.21
C GLY A 21 -39.17 -20.11 25.78
N ILE A 22 -38.81 -19.60 24.58
CA ILE A 22 -39.44 -18.40 24.00
C ILE A 22 -40.82 -18.77 23.46
N LYS A 23 -41.85 -18.01 23.83
CA LYS A 23 -43.23 -18.21 23.31
C LYS A 23 -43.39 -17.70 21.87
N ASN A 24 -42.74 -16.59 21.52
CA ASN A 24 -42.84 -15.93 20.22
C ASN A 24 -41.52 -16.06 19.44
N GLU A 25 -41.20 -17.27 18.99
CA GLU A 25 -39.94 -17.56 18.30
C GLU A 25 -39.75 -16.73 17.02
N LEU A 26 -40.81 -16.55 16.23
CA LEU A 26 -40.76 -15.79 14.98
C LEU A 26 -40.43 -14.31 15.20
N GLU A 27 -41.03 -13.69 16.22
CA GLU A 27 -40.72 -12.30 16.60
C GLU A 27 -39.25 -12.17 17.04
N CYS A 28 -38.75 -13.15 17.80
CA CYS A 28 -37.36 -13.18 18.23
C CYS A 28 -36.39 -13.26 17.04
N VAL A 29 -36.60 -14.20 16.11
CA VAL A 29 -35.77 -14.31 14.89
C VAL A 29 -35.84 -13.03 14.06
N THR A 30 -37.03 -12.46 13.90
CA THR A 30 -37.22 -11.24 13.12
C THR A 30 -36.46 -10.07 13.75
N ASN A 31 -36.55 -9.89 15.06
CA ASN A 31 -35.85 -8.83 15.77
C ASN A 31 -34.32 -9.00 15.72
N VAL A 32 -33.81 -10.22 15.89
CA VAL A 32 -32.37 -10.53 15.74
C VAL A 32 -31.90 -10.24 14.31
N SER A 33 -32.70 -10.64 13.31
CA SER A 33 -32.37 -10.39 11.90
C SER A 33 -32.33 -8.90 11.59
N LEU A 34 -33.31 -8.12 12.05
CA LEU A 34 -33.33 -6.65 11.90
C LEU A 34 -32.16 -5.99 12.61
N ALA A 35 -31.82 -6.41 13.83
CA ALA A 35 -30.65 -5.91 14.54
C ALA A 35 -29.35 -6.19 13.76
N ASN A 36 -29.22 -7.38 13.17
CA ASN A 36 -28.07 -7.73 12.34
C ASN A 36 -28.03 -6.95 11.01
N ILE A 37 -29.18 -6.63 10.41
CA ILE A 37 -29.25 -5.73 9.24
C ILE A 37 -28.73 -4.34 9.62
N ILE A 38 -29.13 -3.80 10.77
CA ILE A 38 -28.64 -2.50 11.25
C ILE A 38 -27.11 -2.54 11.45
N ARG A 39 -26.57 -3.64 11.97
CA ARG A 39 -25.11 -3.85 12.10
C ARG A 39 -24.41 -3.93 10.75
N GLN A 40 -24.98 -4.64 9.78
CA GLN A 40 -24.45 -4.68 8.41
C GLN A 40 -24.42 -3.29 7.77
N LEU A 41 -25.47 -2.48 7.96
CA LEU A 41 -25.52 -1.10 7.46
C LEU A 41 -24.46 -0.22 8.13
N SER A 42 -24.22 -0.39 9.44
CA SER A 42 -23.14 0.31 10.15
C SER A 42 -21.76 -0.09 9.60
N SER A 43 -21.52 -1.39 9.38
CA SER A 43 -20.30 -1.89 8.75
C SER A 43 -20.12 -1.32 7.34
N LEU A 44 -21.19 -1.29 6.54
CA LEU A 44 -21.20 -0.69 5.21
C LEU A 44 -20.87 0.82 5.24
N SER A 45 -21.39 1.56 6.22
CA SER A 45 -21.07 2.98 6.40
C SER A 45 -19.58 3.20 6.69
N LYS A 46 -18.96 2.39 7.56
CA LYS A 46 -17.50 2.43 7.79
C LYS A 46 -16.74 2.23 6.48
N TYR A 47 -17.13 1.24 5.68
CA TYR A 47 -16.47 0.98 4.40
C TYR A 47 -16.66 2.06 3.36
N ALA A 48 -17.83 2.70 3.33
CA ALA A 48 -18.07 3.84 2.46
C ALA A 48 -17.16 5.02 2.86
N GLU A 49 -17.05 5.31 4.16
CA GLU A 49 -16.13 6.32 4.69
C GLU A 49 -14.69 6.02 4.28
N ASP A 50 -14.20 4.80 4.48
CA ASP A 50 -12.83 4.41 4.09
C ASP A 50 -12.57 4.62 2.59
N ILE A 51 -13.53 4.25 1.73
CA ILE A 51 -13.40 4.42 0.27
C ILE A 51 -13.34 5.91 -0.08
N PHE A 52 -14.26 6.71 0.44
CA PHE A 52 -14.28 8.14 0.16
C PHE A 52 -13.08 8.86 0.77
N GLY A 53 -12.58 8.41 1.92
CA GLY A 53 -11.36 8.91 2.55
C GLY A 53 -10.12 8.62 1.70
N GLU A 54 -9.97 7.39 1.18
CA GLU A 54 -8.88 7.02 0.25
C GLU A 54 -8.89 7.93 -1.00
N LEU A 55 -10.06 8.09 -1.64
CA LEU A 55 -10.23 8.94 -2.83
C LEU A 55 -9.97 10.42 -2.53
N PHE A 56 -10.48 10.91 -1.41
CA PHE A 56 -10.29 12.29 -0.97
C PHE A 56 -8.80 12.60 -0.77
N ASN A 57 -8.06 11.73 -0.10
CA ASN A 57 -6.64 11.93 0.15
C ASN A 57 -5.83 12.00 -1.15
N GLU A 58 -6.15 11.17 -2.14
CA GLU A 58 -5.50 11.20 -3.45
C GLU A 58 -5.84 12.49 -4.23
N ALA A 59 -7.13 12.86 -4.26
CA ALA A 59 -7.58 14.11 -4.88
C ALA A 59 -6.98 15.35 -4.20
N HIS A 60 -6.83 15.31 -2.87
CA HIS A 60 -6.23 16.39 -2.10
C HIS A 60 -4.73 16.54 -2.42
N SER A 61 -3.99 15.42 -2.49
CA SER A 61 -2.60 15.41 -2.94
C SER A 61 -2.45 15.97 -4.36
N PHE A 62 -3.37 15.62 -5.26
CA PHE A 62 -3.41 16.16 -6.61
C PHE A 62 -3.65 17.68 -6.61
N SER A 63 -4.57 18.18 -5.79
CA SER A 63 -4.86 19.62 -5.67
C SER A 63 -3.62 20.43 -5.28
N PHE A 64 -2.81 19.97 -4.32
CA PHE A 64 -1.55 20.64 -3.98
C PHE A 64 -0.58 20.72 -5.17
N ARG A 65 -0.45 19.63 -5.92
CA ARG A 65 0.41 19.59 -7.11
C ARG A 65 -0.09 20.53 -8.19
N VAL A 66 -1.40 20.60 -8.41
CA VAL A 66 -2.03 21.52 -9.37
C VAL A 66 -1.77 22.97 -8.99
N ASN A 67 -2.01 23.35 -7.73
CA ASN A 67 -1.81 24.73 -7.28
C ASN A 67 -0.35 25.15 -7.42
N SER A 68 0.59 24.29 -6.99
CA SER A 68 2.02 24.55 -7.14
C SER A 68 2.44 24.65 -8.61
N LEU A 69 1.89 23.81 -9.48
CA LEU A 69 2.18 23.86 -10.91
C LEU A 69 1.58 25.11 -11.56
N GLN A 70 0.36 25.51 -11.19
CA GLN A 70 -0.31 26.69 -11.72
C GLN A 70 0.51 27.95 -11.44
N GLU A 71 0.95 28.16 -10.19
CA GLU A 71 1.80 29.31 -9.86
C GLU A 71 3.10 29.33 -10.66
N ARG A 72 3.70 28.16 -10.93
CA ARG A 72 4.90 28.04 -11.77
C ARG A 72 4.61 28.39 -13.23
N VAL A 73 3.47 27.96 -13.75
CA VAL A 73 3.02 28.27 -15.11
C VAL A 73 2.80 29.78 -15.27
N ASP A 74 2.15 30.42 -14.30
CA ASP A 74 1.87 31.86 -14.36
C ASP A 74 3.16 32.68 -14.38
N ARG A 75 4.12 32.36 -13.49
CA ARG A 75 5.43 33.02 -13.45
C ARG A 75 6.24 32.77 -14.72
N LEU A 76 6.18 31.55 -15.25
CA LEU A 76 6.86 31.20 -16.50
C LEU A 76 6.25 31.97 -17.68
N SER A 77 4.93 32.10 -17.74
CA SER A 77 4.23 32.87 -18.78
C SER A 77 4.70 34.32 -18.82
N ILE A 78 4.83 34.97 -17.65
CA ILE A 78 5.38 36.34 -17.56
C ILE A 78 6.83 36.36 -18.04
N SER A 79 7.67 35.44 -17.55
CA SER A 79 9.10 35.39 -17.88
C SER A 79 9.34 35.20 -19.38
N VAL A 80 8.57 34.33 -20.03
CA VAL A 80 8.66 34.06 -21.48
C VAL A 80 8.22 35.28 -22.30
N THR A 81 7.21 36.01 -21.84
CA THR A 81 6.71 37.21 -22.54
C THR A 81 7.72 38.36 -22.52
N GLN A 82 8.62 38.38 -21.54
CA GLN A 82 9.65 39.42 -21.37
C GLN A 82 10.95 39.12 -22.14
N LEU A 83 11.06 37.97 -22.83
CA LEU A 83 12.24 37.64 -23.61
C LEU A 83 12.33 38.51 -24.87
N ASP A 84 13.47 39.18 -25.07
CA ASP A 84 13.79 39.90 -26.31
C ASP A 84 14.84 39.11 -27.12
N PRO A 85 14.47 38.50 -28.26
CA PRO A 85 15.40 37.78 -29.11
C PRO A 85 16.54 38.63 -29.68
N LYS A 86 16.42 39.97 -29.67
CA LYS A 86 17.48 40.87 -30.15
C LYS A 86 18.57 41.13 -29.10
N GLU A 87 18.25 40.95 -27.82
CA GLU A 87 19.20 41.14 -26.71
C GLU A 87 19.77 39.81 -26.17
N GLU A 88 19.22 38.67 -26.60
CA GLU A 88 19.67 37.34 -26.14
C GLU A 88 21.02 36.93 -26.75
N GLU A 89 22.07 36.91 -25.93
CA GLU A 89 23.41 36.46 -26.32
C GLU A 89 23.67 34.98 -25.96
N LEU A 90 24.28 34.24 -26.89
CA LEU A 90 24.67 32.84 -26.67
C LEU A 90 26.07 32.74 -26.08
N SER A 91 26.22 32.00 -24.97
CA SER A 91 27.51 31.77 -24.31
C SER A 91 27.99 30.33 -24.45
N LEU A 92 29.22 30.14 -24.95
CA LEU A 92 29.89 28.82 -25.00
C LEU A 92 30.23 28.28 -23.60
N GLN A 93 30.16 29.14 -22.57
CA GLN A 93 30.31 28.70 -21.18
C GLN A 93 29.19 27.76 -20.77
N ASP A 94 28.02 27.81 -21.40
CA ASP A 94 26.89 26.93 -21.08
C ASP A 94 27.19 25.46 -21.45
N ILE A 95 28.04 25.25 -22.46
CA ILE A 95 28.46 23.91 -22.89
C ILE A 95 29.55 23.36 -21.96
N THR A 96 30.46 24.22 -21.50
CA THR A 96 31.70 23.80 -20.84
C THR A 96 31.65 23.91 -19.31
N MET A 97 30.87 24.86 -18.78
CA MET A 97 30.85 25.22 -17.36
C MET A 97 29.50 24.95 -16.69
N ARG A 98 28.41 24.76 -17.45
CA ARG A 98 27.09 24.40 -16.90
C ARG A 98 26.79 22.93 -17.13
N LYS A 99 26.11 22.30 -16.16
CA LYS A 99 25.62 20.94 -16.32
C LYS A 99 24.40 20.95 -17.24
N ALA A 100 24.30 19.95 -18.11
CA ALA A 100 23.12 19.75 -18.93
C ALA A 100 21.86 19.52 -18.07
N PHE A 101 20.72 19.96 -18.58
CA PHE A 101 19.41 19.67 -18.00
C PHE A 101 19.19 18.15 -17.89
N LYS A 102 18.58 17.71 -16.79
CA LYS A 102 18.17 16.33 -16.57
C LYS A 102 16.72 16.30 -16.12
N SER A 103 15.92 15.46 -16.76
CA SER A 103 14.57 15.15 -16.30
C SER A 103 14.58 14.21 -15.09
N SER A 104 13.42 14.09 -14.44
CA SER A 104 13.23 13.10 -13.37
C SER A 104 13.36 11.68 -13.91
N THR A 105 14.02 10.81 -13.16
CA THR A 105 14.24 9.38 -13.46
C THR A 105 13.74 8.47 -12.34
N VAL A 106 12.86 8.98 -11.48
CA VAL A 106 12.28 8.23 -10.37
C VAL A 106 11.47 7.04 -10.91
N GLN A 107 11.69 5.86 -10.32
CA GLN A 107 10.98 4.63 -10.64
C GLN A 107 10.44 4.00 -9.37
N ASP A 108 9.12 3.80 -9.31
CA ASP A 108 8.49 3.11 -8.19
C ASP A 108 8.72 1.61 -8.30
N GLN A 109 9.23 1.03 -7.22
CA GLN A 109 9.55 -0.39 -7.11
C GLN A 109 9.12 -0.88 -5.71
N GLN A 110 9.09 -2.20 -5.51
CA GLN A 110 8.71 -2.80 -4.22
C GLN A 110 7.31 -2.35 -3.75
N LEU A 111 6.32 -2.44 -4.65
CA LEU A 111 4.95 -1.95 -4.41
C LEU A 111 4.19 -2.71 -3.32
N PHE A 112 4.59 -3.96 -3.04
CA PHE A 112 3.94 -4.87 -2.08
C PHE A 112 4.76 -5.02 -0.79
N VAL A 113 5.05 -3.90 -0.14
CA VAL A 113 5.72 -3.87 1.16
C VAL A 113 4.70 -3.74 2.28
N ARG A 114 5.07 -4.13 3.51
CA ARG A 114 4.13 -4.12 4.64
C ARG A 114 3.46 -2.75 4.88
N ARG A 115 4.18 -1.66 4.60
CA ARG A 115 3.72 -0.26 4.74
C ARG A 115 2.70 0.19 3.70
N THR A 116 2.63 -0.48 2.54
CA THR A 116 1.63 -0.17 1.50
C THR A 116 0.36 -1.00 1.68
N LEU A 117 0.28 -1.84 2.71
CA LEU A 117 -0.92 -2.61 3.00
C LEU A 117 -2.07 -1.66 3.39
N PRO A 118 -3.21 -1.70 2.71
CA PRO A 118 -4.36 -0.89 3.08
C PRO A 118 -4.88 -1.21 4.48
N VAL A 119 -5.37 -0.20 5.19
CA VAL A 119 -5.90 -0.32 6.56
C VAL A 119 -6.92 -1.46 6.71
N PRO A 120 -7.90 -1.67 5.81
CA PRO A 120 -8.84 -2.79 5.97
C PRO A 120 -8.19 -4.18 5.97
N LEU A 121 -7.13 -4.35 5.16
CA LEU A 121 -6.36 -5.60 5.14
C LEU A 121 -5.44 -5.72 6.35
N GLN A 122 -4.93 -4.61 6.86
CA GLN A 122 -4.18 -4.55 8.11
C GLN A 122 -5.04 -5.04 9.28
N GLU A 123 -6.26 -4.51 9.43
CA GLU A 123 -7.21 -4.93 10.47
C GLU A 123 -7.50 -6.44 10.40
N THR A 124 -7.68 -6.96 9.18
CA THR A 124 -7.89 -8.41 8.95
C THR A 124 -6.64 -9.24 9.27
N TYR A 125 -5.45 -8.71 8.98
CA TYR A 125 -4.18 -9.37 9.31
C TYR A 125 -3.97 -9.45 10.83
N ASP A 126 -4.36 -8.42 11.57
CA ASP A 126 -4.10 -8.35 13.02
C ASP A 126 -4.97 -9.33 13.84
N ILE A 127 -6.11 -9.77 13.29
CA ILE A 127 -6.95 -10.82 13.89
C ILE A 127 -6.50 -12.24 13.54
N CYS A 128 -5.57 -12.39 12.59
CA CYS A 128 -5.03 -13.70 12.22
C CYS A 128 -4.07 -14.23 13.30
N GLU A 129 -3.91 -15.54 13.35
CA GLU A 129 -2.97 -16.18 14.27
C GLU A 129 -1.53 -15.75 13.97
N GLN A 130 -0.85 -15.25 15.00
CA GLN A 130 0.55 -14.88 14.91
C GLN A 130 1.44 -16.13 15.00
N PRO A 131 2.64 -16.11 14.38
CA PRO A 131 3.56 -17.22 14.52
C PRO A 131 3.99 -17.39 15.99
N PRO A 132 4.41 -18.60 16.40
CA PRO A 132 4.97 -18.81 17.72
C PRO A 132 6.12 -17.84 17.99
N PRO A 133 6.31 -17.35 19.23
CA PRO A 133 7.28 -16.32 19.56
C PRO A 133 8.72 -16.87 19.60
N LEU A 134 9.18 -17.53 18.54
CA LEU A 134 10.48 -18.22 18.46
C LEU A 134 11.69 -17.28 18.58
N ASN A 135 11.49 -15.98 18.38
CA ASN A 135 12.54 -14.99 18.57
C ASN A 135 13.00 -14.86 20.03
N ILE A 136 12.23 -15.35 21.01
CA ILE A 136 12.70 -15.43 22.41
C ILE A 136 13.89 -16.38 22.57
N LEU A 137 14.05 -17.35 21.66
CA LEU A 137 15.14 -18.32 21.67
C LEU A 137 16.37 -17.84 20.88
N THR A 138 16.27 -16.73 20.13
CA THR A 138 17.37 -16.19 19.33
C THR A 138 18.66 -15.95 20.13
N PRO A 139 18.64 -15.42 21.38
CA PRO A 139 19.86 -15.20 22.16
C PRO A 139 20.63 -16.48 22.54
N TYR A 140 19.98 -17.65 22.44
CA TYR A 140 20.57 -18.94 22.82
C TYR A 140 21.12 -19.72 21.60
N ARG A 141 21.16 -19.09 20.43
CA ARG A 141 21.65 -19.73 19.19
C ARG A 141 23.12 -19.43 18.95
N ASP A 142 23.88 -20.45 18.58
CA ASP A 142 25.31 -20.34 18.27
C ASP A 142 25.59 -19.68 16.90
N ASP A 143 24.63 -19.76 15.97
CA ASP A 143 24.78 -19.26 14.59
C ASP A 143 24.46 -17.78 14.40
N GLY A 144 24.02 -17.10 15.47
CA GLY A 144 23.65 -15.68 15.45
C GLY A 144 22.44 -15.33 14.57
N LYS A 145 21.67 -16.33 14.11
CA LYS A 145 20.51 -16.13 13.23
C LYS A 145 19.23 -15.95 14.03
N GLU A 146 18.26 -15.22 13.48
CA GLU A 146 16.94 -15.05 14.08
C GLU A 146 16.17 -16.39 14.09
N GLY A 147 15.66 -16.79 15.26
CA GLY A 147 14.92 -18.04 15.43
C GLY A 147 13.66 -18.12 14.54
N LEU A 148 12.93 -17.02 14.39
CA LEU A 148 11.71 -17.01 13.58
C LEU A 148 11.96 -17.29 12.10
N LYS A 149 13.15 -16.96 11.56
CA LYS A 149 13.49 -17.22 10.15
C LYS A 149 13.56 -18.70 9.80
N PHE A 150 13.71 -19.59 10.79
CA PHE A 150 13.64 -21.04 10.60
C PHE A 150 12.20 -21.56 10.53
N TYR A 151 11.22 -20.75 10.94
CA TYR A 151 9.79 -21.06 10.86
C TYR A 151 9.13 -20.35 9.67
N THR A 152 9.39 -19.05 9.50
CA THR A 152 8.91 -18.23 8.39
C THR A 152 9.94 -17.19 8.00
N ASN A 153 10.29 -17.14 6.71
CA ASN A 153 11.24 -16.16 6.18
C ASN A 153 10.70 -15.52 4.88
N PRO A 154 10.05 -14.35 4.96
CA PRO A 154 9.51 -13.67 3.79
C PRO A 154 10.57 -13.24 2.76
N SER A 155 11.83 -13.02 3.16
CA SER A 155 12.90 -12.61 2.23
C SER A 155 13.43 -13.77 1.39
N TYR A 156 13.15 -15.02 1.78
CA TYR A 156 13.71 -16.23 1.19
C TYR A 156 13.56 -16.28 -0.34
N PHE A 157 12.39 -15.92 -0.87
CA PHE A 157 12.14 -15.92 -2.31
C PHE A 157 13.08 -14.97 -3.06
N PHE A 158 13.28 -13.77 -2.53
CA PHE A 158 14.16 -12.78 -3.15
C PHE A 158 15.62 -13.16 -3.00
N ASP A 159 16.01 -13.67 -1.83
CA ASP A 159 17.39 -14.10 -1.55
C ASP A 159 17.82 -15.21 -2.53
N LEU A 160 16.99 -16.24 -2.70
CA LEU A 160 17.26 -17.36 -3.61
C LEU A 160 17.23 -16.94 -5.08
N TRP A 161 16.31 -16.05 -5.45
CA TRP A 161 16.28 -15.47 -6.80
C TRP A 161 17.55 -14.69 -7.10
N LYS A 162 18.00 -13.83 -6.18
CA LYS A 162 19.21 -13.03 -6.33
C LYS A 162 20.44 -13.92 -6.50
N GLU A 163 20.58 -14.93 -5.66
CA GLU A 163 21.68 -15.91 -5.74
C GLU A 163 21.69 -16.59 -7.11
N LYS A 164 20.54 -17.08 -7.58
CA LYS A 164 20.41 -17.70 -8.90
C LYS A 164 20.80 -16.75 -10.04
N MET A 165 20.35 -15.49 -10.01
CA MET A 165 20.67 -14.53 -11.06
C MET A 165 22.17 -14.22 -11.13
N LEU A 166 22.85 -14.15 -10.00
CA LEU A 166 24.31 -13.97 -9.96
C LEU A 166 25.03 -15.20 -10.52
N GLN A 167 24.62 -16.41 -10.12
CA GLN A 167 25.19 -17.66 -10.62
C GLN A 167 25.01 -17.78 -12.15
N ASP A 168 23.78 -17.60 -12.65
CA ASP A 168 23.47 -17.65 -14.08
C ASP A 168 24.26 -16.59 -14.88
N THR A 169 24.60 -15.45 -14.26
CA THR A 169 25.42 -14.39 -14.89
C THR A 169 26.88 -14.80 -15.01
N GLU A 170 27.44 -15.44 -13.97
CA GLU A 170 28.83 -15.94 -14.01
C GLU A 170 28.98 -17.12 -14.97
N ASP A 171 28.00 -18.03 -15.02
CA ASP A 171 28.01 -19.16 -15.94
C ASP A 171 28.00 -18.68 -17.40
N LYS A 172 27.12 -17.73 -17.74
CA LYS A 172 27.10 -17.09 -19.07
C LYS A 172 28.37 -16.31 -19.40
N ARG A 173 29.10 -15.80 -18.40
CA ARG A 173 30.38 -15.14 -18.62
C ARG A 173 31.46 -16.16 -18.99
N LYS A 174 31.44 -17.34 -18.37
CA LYS A 174 32.42 -18.41 -18.60
C LYS A 174 32.17 -19.20 -19.88
N GLU A 175 30.93 -19.20 -20.39
CA GLU A 175 30.58 -19.80 -21.70
C GLU A 175 31.06 -18.99 -22.91
N LYS A 176 31.48 -17.74 -22.73
CA LYS A 176 32.04 -16.87 -23.77
C LYS A 176 33.55 -16.93 -23.80
#